data_AF-A0A3P6A0M5-F1
#
_entry.id   AF-A0A3P6A0M5-F1
#
_cell.length_a   1.000
_cell.length_b   1.000
_cell.length_c   1.000
_cell.angle_alpha   90.00
_cell.angle_beta   90.00
_cell.angle_gamma   90.00
#
_symmetry.space_group_name_H-M   'P 1'
#
loop_
_entity.id
_entity.type
_entity.pdbx_description
1 polymer ?
#
loop_
_entity_poly.entity_id
_entity_poly.type
_entity_poly.pdbx_seq_one_letter_code
_entity_poly.pdbx_strand_id
1 'polypeptide(L)'
;MTDRVFPASKPPTATNGAPTPTGGALPPPPSVNGNGTANQKPKIYIPANRPVYRPQPYSRHHHHQTRPSCRRVCCCCCFWSILILLVLALMASIAATAVYVIYHPRPPLFSVPSLRIGRVNLTTSSDTSVSHLSSFFNFTLISVNPNQHLTFSYDHFAVAVKSVKSNEMLANGTVPGFFSGNGNKTSFRSVIATSTSARELDPEEARRLKSDLTRGARVGLEIEMRTKVKMQMGKLKSEGVEIKVTCGGFEGTVPKGKVPTVATSKQTKCKSDLSVKVWKWSL
;
A
#
# COMPACT_ATOMS: atom_id res chain seq x y z
N MET A 1 35.20 -32.35 -33.34
CA MET A 1 36.07 -32.39 -32.15
C MET A 1 35.17 -32.44 -30.92
N THR A 2 35.55 -33.19 -29.86
CA THR A 2 34.99 -33.14 -28.49
C THR A 2 33.46 -33.02 -28.38
N ASP A 3 32.66 -34.07 -28.15
CA ASP A 3 32.86 -35.25 -27.29
C ASP A 3 33.26 -34.91 -25.84
N ARG A 4 32.29 -34.92 -24.92
CA ARG A 4 32.17 -35.93 -23.85
C ARG A 4 30.85 -35.86 -23.08
N VAL A 5 30.39 -37.02 -22.60
CA VAL A 5 29.16 -37.23 -21.83
C VAL A 5 29.45 -38.23 -20.70
N PHE A 6 28.55 -38.33 -19.71
CA PHE A 6 28.45 -39.40 -18.67
C PHE A 6 29.40 -39.32 -17.45
N PRO A 7 29.06 -39.98 -16.31
CA PRO A 7 27.71 -40.11 -15.73
C PRO A 7 27.62 -40.03 -14.18
N ALA A 8 26.37 -39.95 -13.69
CA ALA A 8 25.71 -40.68 -12.58
C ALA A 8 26.44 -41.11 -11.28
N SER A 9 25.64 -41.59 -10.31
CA SER A 9 26.03 -41.82 -8.91
C SER A 9 25.67 -43.22 -8.37
N LYS A 10 26.28 -43.57 -7.23
CA LYS A 10 25.89 -44.64 -6.28
C LYS A 10 26.34 -46.10 -6.66
N PRO A 11 26.23 -47.12 -5.77
CA PRO A 11 27.39 -47.59 -4.98
C PRO A 11 27.64 -49.14 -5.12
N PRO A 12 28.37 -49.86 -4.22
CA PRO A 12 29.12 -51.07 -4.59
C PRO A 12 28.41 -52.42 -4.36
N THR A 13 29.01 -53.52 -4.86
CA THR A 13 29.13 -54.85 -4.21
C THR A 13 30.32 -55.63 -4.82
N ALA A 14 30.89 -56.59 -4.08
CA ALA A 14 32.18 -57.26 -4.35
C ALA A 14 32.11 -58.51 -5.26
N THR A 15 33.26 -59.06 -5.69
CA THR A 15 33.76 -60.44 -5.33
C THR A 15 34.84 -60.98 -6.31
N ASN A 16 35.95 -61.47 -5.75
CA ASN A 16 36.98 -62.44 -6.21
C ASN A 16 37.33 -62.67 -7.71
N GLY A 17 38.64 -62.72 -8.02
CA GLY A 17 39.19 -63.36 -9.23
C GLY A 17 40.73 -63.23 -9.38
N ALA A 18 41.43 -64.35 -9.44
CA ALA A 18 42.89 -64.51 -9.70
C ALA A 18 43.07 -65.63 -10.78
N PRO A 19 44.23 -65.85 -11.44
CA PRO A 19 45.61 -65.51 -11.04
C PRO A 19 46.59 -65.02 -12.16
N THR A 20 47.89 -65.09 -11.86
CA THR A 20 49.16 -64.87 -12.63
C THR A 20 49.40 -65.83 -13.82
N PRO A 21 50.51 -65.82 -14.62
CA PRO A 21 51.88 -65.23 -14.47
C PRO A 21 52.31 -64.31 -15.68
N THR A 22 53.55 -64.08 -16.18
CA THR A 22 54.90 -64.71 -16.07
C THR A 22 56.07 -63.81 -16.56
N GLY A 23 57.28 -63.94 -15.96
CA GLY A 23 58.61 -63.61 -16.56
C GLY A 23 59.05 -62.13 -16.60
N GLY A 24 60.35 -61.76 -16.58
CA GLY A 24 61.62 -62.50 -16.36
C GLY A 24 62.75 -61.49 -16.00
N ALA A 25 63.65 -61.77 -15.05
CA ALA A 25 64.97 -62.43 -15.21
C ALA A 25 66.17 -61.45 -15.38
N LEU A 26 67.12 -61.46 -14.42
CA LEU A 26 68.47 -60.85 -14.52
C LEU A 26 69.45 -61.81 -15.25
N PRO A 27 70.77 -61.52 -15.44
CA PRO A 27 71.79 -61.89 -14.42
C PRO A 27 73.08 -60.94 -14.42
N PRO A 28 74.35 -61.33 -14.12
CA PRO A 28 75.21 -60.63 -13.12
C PRO A 28 76.72 -60.51 -13.58
N PRO A 29 77.81 -60.82 -12.82
CA PRO A 29 78.21 -60.65 -11.39
C PRO A 29 79.35 -59.58 -11.31
N PRO A 30 80.62 -59.75 -10.81
CA PRO A 30 81.29 -60.63 -9.80
C PRO A 30 80.93 -60.29 -8.33
N SER A 31 81.39 -60.90 -7.22
CA SER A 31 82.32 -62.02 -6.88
C SER A 31 83.81 -61.72 -6.56
N VAL A 32 84.19 -61.83 -5.27
CA VAL A 32 85.47 -62.39 -4.76
C VAL A 32 85.25 -63.15 -3.43
N ASN A 33 85.84 -64.34 -3.35
CA ASN A 33 85.86 -65.41 -2.33
C ASN A 33 86.20 -65.06 -0.86
N GLY A 34 85.90 -65.99 0.08
CA GLY A 34 86.49 -66.01 1.44
C GLY A 34 85.99 -67.09 2.43
N ASN A 35 86.39 -68.36 2.27
CA ASN A 35 86.32 -69.37 3.36
C ASN A 35 87.52 -69.16 4.33
N GLY A 36 87.52 -69.52 5.62
CA GLY A 36 86.50 -70.11 6.50
C GLY A 36 87.11 -70.68 7.79
N THR A 37 86.30 -70.91 8.83
CA THR A 37 86.62 -71.55 10.15
C THR A 37 87.46 -70.75 11.19
N ALA A 38 87.40 -71.24 12.44
CA ALA A 38 88.30 -71.00 13.59
C ALA A 38 88.20 -69.70 14.45
N ASN A 39 87.21 -69.69 15.35
CA ASN A 39 87.39 -69.62 16.83
C ASN A 39 87.85 -68.31 17.56
N GLN A 40 87.50 -68.28 18.85
CA GLN A 40 87.92 -67.36 19.94
C GLN A 40 87.25 -65.97 20.05
N LYS A 41 87.25 -65.44 21.29
CA LYS A 41 86.45 -64.30 21.77
C LYS A 41 87.31 -63.04 21.92
N PRO A 42 86.70 -61.85 21.92
CA PRO A 42 86.74 -61.08 23.18
C PRO A 42 85.39 -60.47 23.60
N LYS A 43 85.36 -59.91 24.81
CA LYS A 43 84.22 -59.17 25.37
C LYS A 43 83.90 -57.93 24.51
N ILE A 44 82.61 -57.67 24.26
CA ILE A 44 82.16 -56.34 23.83
C ILE A 44 81.17 -55.79 24.87
N TYR A 45 81.39 -54.51 25.18
CA TYR A 45 80.77 -53.68 26.21
C TYR A 45 79.22 -53.68 26.18
N ILE A 46 78.58 -53.71 27.35
CA ILE A 46 77.12 -53.52 27.49
C ILE A 46 76.82 -52.02 27.35
N PRO A 47 76.13 -51.55 26.28
CA PRO A 47 75.74 -50.16 26.17
C PRO A 47 74.48 -49.94 27.01
N ALA A 48 74.64 -49.38 28.21
CA ALA A 48 73.54 -48.86 29.00
C ALA A 48 72.95 -47.60 28.31
N ASN A 49 72.06 -47.81 27.33
CA ASN A 49 71.09 -46.83 26.82
C ASN A 49 70.19 -47.47 25.73
N ARG A 50 69.38 -48.46 26.12
CA ARG A 50 68.18 -48.83 25.35
C ARG A 50 66.96 -48.21 26.03
N PRO A 51 66.47 -47.03 25.58
CA PRO A 51 65.20 -46.53 26.09
C PRO A 51 64.11 -47.55 25.73
N VAL A 52 63.35 -47.97 26.74
CA VAL A 52 62.11 -48.74 26.52
C VAL A 52 61.26 -47.95 25.54
N TYR A 53 60.70 -48.61 24.52
CA TYR A 53 59.72 -48.01 23.61
C TYR A 53 58.40 -47.77 24.37
N ARG A 54 58.43 -46.76 25.24
CA ARG A 54 57.24 -46.13 25.79
C ARG A 54 56.49 -45.56 24.58
N PRO A 55 55.22 -45.95 24.34
CA PRO A 55 54.42 -45.27 23.34
C PRO A 55 54.46 -43.78 23.66
N GLN A 56 55.02 -42.97 22.76
CA GLN A 56 54.85 -41.54 22.88
C GLN A 56 53.33 -41.29 22.89
N PRO A 57 52.78 -40.53 23.85
CA PRO A 57 51.44 -39.99 23.66
C PRO A 57 51.54 -39.12 22.42
N TYR A 58 51.08 -39.65 21.28
CA TYR A 58 51.18 -38.99 19.98
C TYR A 58 50.65 -37.58 20.18
N SER A 59 51.53 -36.59 20.11
CA SER A 59 51.21 -35.24 20.47
C SER A 59 50.28 -34.70 19.41
N ARG A 60 48.97 -34.91 19.67
CA ARG A 60 47.88 -34.22 19.03
C ARG A 60 48.14 -32.74 19.27
N HIS A 61 48.89 -32.17 18.35
CA HIS A 61 48.52 -30.94 17.71
C HIS A 61 47.07 -31.14 17.27
N HIS A 62 46.18 -30.85 18.22
CA HIS A 62 44.96 -30.16 17.90
C HIS A 62 45.39 -28.91 17.16
N HIS A 63 45.55 -29.06 15.84
CA HIS A 63 45.08 -28.03 14.95
C HIS A 63 43.66 -27.74 15.42
N HIS A 64 43.55 -26.67 16.21
CA HIS A 64 42.49 -25.71 16.00
C HIS A 64 42.60 -25.25 14.55
N GLN A 65 42.16 -26.13 13.65
CA GLN A 65 41.31 -25.74 12.55
C GLN A 65 40.22 -24.92 13.22
N THR A 66 40.45 -23.61 13.26
CA THR A 66 39.45 -22.60 13.48
C THR A 66 38.43 -22.78 12.37
N ARG A 67 37.49 -23.73 12.59
CA ARG A 67 36.41 -24.11 11.66
C ARG A 67 35.97 -22.82 10.98
N PRO A 68 36.22 -22.62 9.67
CA PRO A 68 36.01 -21.34 9.02
C PRO A 68 34.58 -20.93 9.30
N SER A 69 34.41 -19.92 10.17
CA SER A 69 33.18 -19.85 10.94
C SER A 69 32.06 -19.52 9.97
N CYS A 70 31.16 -20.47 9.71
CA CYS A 70 30.04 -20.25 8.79
C CYS A 70 29.21 -19.03 9.23
N ARG A 71 29.24 -18.72 10.54
CA ARG A 71 28.74 -17.50 11.17
C ARG A 71 29.37 -16.22 10.61
N ARG A 72 30.68 -16.19 10.30
CA ARG A 72 31.39 -15.03 9.72
C ARG A 72 31.05 -14.83 8.24
N VAL A 73 31.00 -15.89 7.44
CA VAL A 73 30.57 -15.80 6.02
C VAL A 73 29.10 -15.38 5.93
N CYS A 74 28.21 -16.01 6.71
CA CYS A 74 26.81 -15.63 6.81
C CYS A 74 26.63 -14.16 7.23
N CYS A 75 27.36 -13.71 8.26
CA CYS A 75 27.31 -12.32 8.71
C CYS A 75 27.76 -11.33 7.62
N CYS A 76 28.79 -11.63 6.85
CA CYS A 76 29.19 -10.79 5.70
C CYS A 76 28.08 -10.73 4.63
N CYS A 77 27.47 -11.84 4.26
CA CYS A 77 26.36 -11.85 3.30
C CYS A 77 25.15 -11.06 3.81
N CYS A 78 24.80 -11.17 5.09
CA CYS A 78 23.75 -10.37 5.72
C CYS A 78 24.09 -8.88 5.79
N PHE A 79 25.36 -8.52 6.06
CA PHE A 79 25.79 -7.12 6.05
C PHE A 79 25.68 -6.50 4.65
N TRP A 80 26.15 -7.20 3.62
CA TRP A 80 26.02 -6.74 2.23
C TRP A 80 24.56 -6.67 1.77
N SER A 81 23.69 -7.62 2.14
CA SER A 81 22.27 -7.54 1.79
C SER A 81 21.54 -6.41 2.52
N ILE A 82 21.84 -6.17 3.80
CA ILE A 82 21.32 -5.01 4.56
C ILE A 82 21.82 -3.69 3.94
N LEU A 83 23.09 -3.61 3.54
CA LEU A 83 23.65 -2.42 2.88
C LEU A 83 22.97 -2.16 1.53
N ILE A 84 22.74 -3.19 0.72
CA ILE A 84 22.01 -3.09 -0.55
C ILE A 84 20.56 -2.64 -0.31
N LEU A 85 19.87 -3.21 0.69
CA LEU A 85 18.51 -2.79 1.05
C LEU A 85 18.46 -1.34 1.54
N LEU A 86 19.46 -0.88 2.29
CA LEU A 86 19.58 0.51 2.75
C LEU A 86 19.79 1.46 1.55
N VAL A 87 20.70 1.13 0.63
CA VAL A 87 20.92 1.91 -0.60
C VAL A 87 19.67 1.95 -1.48
N LEU A 88 18.98 0.82 -1.64
CA LEU A 88 17.70 0.76 -2.38
C LEU A 88 16.61 1.60 -1.70
N ALA A 89 16.49 1.55 -0.38
CA ALA A 89 15.54 2.37 0.38
C ALA A 89 15.87 3.87 0.29
N LEU A 90 17.15 4.24 0.30
CA LEU A 90 17.60 5.62 0.11
C LEU A 90 17.28 6.12 -1.31
N MET A 91 17.56 5.32 -2.34
CA MET A 91 17.20 5.65 -3.73
C MET A 91 15.69 5.76 -3.93
N ALA A 92 14.90 4.86 -3.33
CA ALA A 92 13.45 4.91 -3.34
C ALA A 92 12.90 6.15 -2.61
N SER A 93 13.50 6.53 -1.48
CA SER A 93 13.14 7.73 -0.72
C SER A 93 13.42 9.02 -1.53
N ILE A 94 14.59 9.11 -2.17
CA ILE A 94 14.94 10.24 -3.06
C ILE A 94 13.97 10.32 -4.24
N ALA A 95 13.67 9.19 -4.89
CA ALA A 95 12.72 9.15 -6.00
C ALA A 95 11.30 9.54 -5.56
N ALA A 96 10.81 9.04 -4.43
CA ALA A 96 9.51 9.40 -3.87
C ALA A 96 9.44 10.90 -3.51
N THR A 97 10.52 11.45 -2.95
CA THR A 97 10.62 12.88 -2.62
C THR A 97 10.60 13.74 -3.87
N ALA A 98 11.36 13.38 -4.90
CA ALA A 98 11.36 14.07 -6.19
C ALA A 98 9.98 14.05 -6.86
N VAL A 99 9.31 12.89 -6.86
CA VAL A 99 7.92 12.74 -7.34
C VAL A 99 6.96 13.63 -6.56
N TYR A 100 7.05 13.66 -5.22
CA TYR A 100 6.21 14.54 -4.39
C TYR A 100 6.44 16.03 -4.69
N VAL A 101 7.69 16.46 -4.84
CA VAL A 101 8.07 17.85 -5.13
C VAL A 101 7.73 18.28 -6.56
N ILE A 102 7.74 17.37 -7.54
CA ILE A 102 7.29 17.67 -8.91
C ILE A 102 5.76 17.81 -8.96
N TYR A 103 5.03 16.87 -8.34
CA TYR A 103 3.58 16.79 -8.53
C TYR A 103 2.74 17.56 -7.52
N HIS A 104 3.28 17.87 -6.33
CA HIS A 104 2.63 18.66 -5.26
C HIS A 104 1.11 18.40 -5.14
N PRO A 105 0.67 17.18 -4.78
CA PRO A 105 -0.73 16.77 -4.86
C PRO A 105 -1.63 17.61 -3.94
N ARG A 106 -2.35 18.56 -4.54
CA ARG A 106 -3.30 19.46 -3.87
C ARG A 106 -4.72 18.92 -4.01
N PRO A 107 -5.56 18.95 -2.96
CA PRO A 107 -6.95 18.54 -3.07
C PRO A 107 -7.74 19.45 -4.03
N PRO A 108 -8.72 18.93 -4.78
CA PRO A 108 -9.60 19.75 -5.61
C PRO A 108 -10.44 20.69 -4.74
N LEU A 109 -10.61 21.92 -5.20
CA LEU A 109 -11.30 23.00 -4.47
C LEU A 109 -12.73 23.15 -4.98
N PHE A 110 -13.71 23.02 -4.09
CA PHE A 110 -15.12 23.21 -4.39
C PHE A 110 -15.66 24.48 -3.73
N SER A 111 -16.57 25.17 -4.40
CA SER A 111 -17.25 26.35 -3.87
C SER A 111 -18.66 26.51 -4.44
N VAL A 112 -19.56 27.03 -3.59
CA VAL A 112 -20.93 27.40 -3.96
C VAL A 112 -21.11 28.89 -3.69
N PRO A 113 -20.92 29.77 -4.70
CA PRO A 113 -21.00 31.23 -4.50
C PRO A 113 -22.43 31.74 -4.29
N SER A 114 -23.46 30.97 -4.67
CA SER A 114 -24.86 31.40 -4.57
C SER A 114 -25.81 30.21 -4.40
N LEU A 115 -26.67 30.27 -3.40
CA LEU A 115 -27.78 29.35 -3.17
C LEU A 115 -29.11 30.13 -3.22
N ARG A 116 -30.07 29.66 -4.01
CA ARG A 116 -31.42 30.21 -4.12
C ARG A 116 -32.43 29.19 -3.58
N ILE A 117 -33.29 29.65 -2.68
CA ILE A 117 -34.40 28.91 -2.09
C ILE A 117 -35.65 29.26 -2.91
N GLY A 118 -36.15 28.34 -3.73
CA GLY A 118 -37.30 28.58 -4.59
C GLY A 118 -38.64 28.34 -3.90
N ARG A 119 -38.79 27.19 -3.25
CA ARG A 119 -39.91 26.87 -2.36
C ARG A 119 -39.43 25.94 -1.25
N VAL A 120 -40.01 26.04 -0.07
CA VAL A 120 -39.99 24.98 0.94
C VAL A 120 -41.36 24.99 1.62
N ASN A 121 -42.10 23.90 1.50
CA ASN A 121 -43.42 23.74 2.09
C ASN A 121 -43.52 22.35 2.74
N LEU A 122 -44.06 22.30 3.96
CA LEU A 122 -44.30 21.07 4.71
C LEU A 122 -45.80 20.95 4.93
N THR A 123 -46.43 19.98 4.26
CA THR A 123 -47.87 19.73 4.34
C THR A 123 -48.13 18.43 5.09
N THR A 124 -48.61 18.55 6.33
CA THR A 124 -49.13 17.41 7.11
C THR A 124 -50.58 17.17 6.70
N SER A 125 -50.89 15.96 6.23
CA SER A 125 -52.26 15.53 5.93
C SER A 125 -53.00 15.25 7.25
N SER A 126 -54.17 15.86 7.44
CA SER A 126 -54.99 15.70 8.65
C SER A 126 -55.41 14.24 8.88
N ASP A 127 -55.71 13.54 7.78
CA ASP A 127 -56.49 12.31 7.81
C ASP A 127 -55.62 11.05 7.99
N THR A 128 -54.31 11.17 7.72
CA THR A 128 -53.33 10.06 7.80
C THR A 128 -52.13 10.35 8.68
N SER A 129 -52.02 11.57 9.24
CA SER A 129 -50.84 12.10 9.97
C SER A 129 -49.51 12.19 9.19
N VAL A 130 -49.46 11.66 7.96
CA VAL A 130 -48.29 11.70 7.08
C VAL A 130 -47.93 13.16 6.75
N SER A 131 -46.64 13.48 6.80
CA SER A 131 -46.11 14.79 6.44
C SER A 131 -45.30 14.72 5.16
N HIS A 132 -45.73 15.46 4.15
CA HIS A 132 -45.05 15.56 2.85
C HIS A 132 -44.24 16.86 2.78
N LEU A 133 -43.00 16.75 2.29
CA LEU A 133 -42.13 17.90 2.05
C LEU A 133 -42.05 18.21 0.55
N SER A 134 -42.33 19.46 0.17
CA SER A 134 -42.08 19.97 -1.18
C SER A 134 -41.10 21.13 -1.16
N SER A 135 -39.87 20.88 -1.61
CA SER A 135 -38.79 21.87 -1.66
C SER A 135 -38.22 22.03 -3.07
N PHE A 136 -37.57 23.17 -3.32
CA PHE A 136 -36.80 23.46 -4.52
C PHE A 136 -35.67 24.42 -4.16
N PHE A 137 -34.44 24.02 -4.46
CA PHE A 137 -33.23 24.80 -4.32
C PHE A 137 -32.49 24.84 -5.66
N ASN A 138 -31.86 25.97 -5.95
CA ASN A 138 -31.08 26.19 -7.16
C ASN A 138 -29.75 26.85 -6.77
N PHE A 139 -28.63 26.25 -7.14
CA PHE A 139 -27.31 26.79 -6.79
C PHE A 139 -26.33 26.72 -7.95
N THR A 140 -25.23 27.47 -7.83
CA THR A 140 -24.08 27.33 -8.73
C THR A 140 -22.99 26.58 -7.99
N LEU A 141 -22.43 25.53 -8.60
CA LEU A 141 -21.27 24.81 -8.10
C LEU A 141 -20.06 25.14 -8.96
N ILE A 142 -18.93 25.49 -8.33
CA ILE A 142 -17.65 25.70 -9.00
C ILE A 142 -16.64 24.69 -8.43
N SER A 143 -16.07 23.88 -9.32
CA SER A 143 -14.95 22.98 -9.06
C SER A 143 -13.68 23.54 -9.69
N VAL A 144 -12.58 23.56 -8.95
CA VAL A 144 -11.26 23.99 -9.42
C VAL A 144 -10.25 22.89 -9.13
N ASN A 145 -9.51 22.46 -10.15
CA ASN A 145 -8.34 21.63 -9.99
C ASN A 145 -7.09 22.52 -9.86
N PRO A 146 -6.47 22.64 -8.66
CA PRO A 146 -5.28 23.46 -8.48
C PRO A 146 -3.97 22.81 -8.98
N ASN A 147 -4.03 21.59 -9.55
CA ASN A 147 -2.85 20.83 -9.97
C ASN A 147 -2.57 21.01 -11.47
N GLN A 148 -1.31 21.25 -11.82
CA GLN A 148 -0.87 21.41 -13.21
C GLN A 148 -0.51 20.10 -13.91
N HIS A 149 -0.37 18.99 -13.17
CA HIS A 149 0.03 17.68 -13.71
C HIS A 149 -0.93 16.53 -13.40
N LEU A 150 -1.83 16.72 -12.43
CA LEU A 150 -2.89 15.77 -12.08
C LEU A 150 -4.21 16.16 -12.76
N THR A 151 -4.97 15.15 -13.19
CA THR A 151 -6.35 15.31 -13.65
C THR A 151 -7.30 14.45 -12.83
N PHE A 152 -8.56 14.86 -12.75
CA PHE A 152 -9.60 14.16 -11.99
C PHE A 152 -10.79 13.83 -12.88
N SER A 153 -11.25 12.59 -12.84
CA SER A 153 -12.54 12.17 -13.39
C SER A 153 -13.50 11.93 -12.24
N TYR A 154 -14.58 12.70 -12.18
CA TYR A 154 -15.64 12.53 -11.20
C TYR A 154 -16.79 11.75 -11.81
N ASP A 155 -17.28 10.75 -11.09
CA ASP A 155 -18.56 10.11 -11.38
C ASP A 155 -19.71 11.04 -10.94
N HIS A 156 -20.97 10.65 -11.15
CA HIS A 156 -22.12 11.49 -10.78
C HIS A 156 -22.11 11.87 -9.30
N PHE A 157 -22.43 13.14 -8.99
CA PHE A 157 -22.55 13.61 -7.62
C PHE A 157 -23.99 13.41 -7.14
N ALA A 158 -24.17 12.68 -6.03
CA ALA A 158 -25.40 12.72 -5.26
C ALA A 158 -25.38 13.96 -4.37
N VAL A 159 -26.38 14.84 -4.51
CA VAL A 159 -26.53 16.08 -3.73
C VAL A 159 -27.64 15.90 -2.70
N ALA A 160 -27.39 16.33 -1.46
CA ALA A 160 -28.38 16.46 -0.40
C ALA A 160 -28.28 17.87 0.22
N VAL A 161 -29.38 18.62 0.24
CA VAL A 161 -29.51 19.86 1.00
C VAL A 161 -30.12 19.52 2.36
N LYS A 162 -29.58 20.06 3.44
CA LYS A 162 -29.97 19.77 4.83
C LYS A 162 -30.23 21.04 5.64
N SER A 163 -31.04 20.92 6.69
CA SER A 163 -31.09 21.94 7.76
C SER A 163 -29.87 21.78 8.68
N VAL A 164 -29.20 22.89 9.02
CA VAL A 164 -28.06 22.90 9.95
C VAL A 164 -28.49 22.61 11.39
N LYS A 165 -29.72 22.93 11.77
CA LYS A 165 -30.22 22.78 13.15
C LYS A 165 -30.61 21.33 13.48
N SER A 166 -31.34 20.68 12.59
CA SER A 166 -31.86 19.32 12.78
C SER A 166 -31.10 18.24 12.01
N ASN A 167 -30.18 18.61 11.11
CA ASN A 167 -29.46 17.71 10.17
C ASN A 167 -30.36 16.99 9.15
N GLU A 168 -31.68 17.24 9.18
CA GLU A 168 -32.65 16.57 8.31
C GLU A 168 -32.50 17.03 6.84
N MET A 169 -32.61 16.07 5.92
CA MET A 169 -32.51 16.32 4.48
C MET A 169 -33.76 17.04 3.96
N LEU A 170 -33.57 18.27 3.48
CA LEU A 170 -34.59 19.13 2.87
C LEU A 170 -34.83 18.82 1.38
N ALA A 171 -33.80 18.37 0.65
CA ALA A 171 -33.86 18.10 -0.78
C ALA A 171 -32.76 17.13 -1.22
N ASN A 172 -32.99 16.40 -2.30
CA ASN A 172 -31.96 15.66 -3.03
C ASN A 172 -31.82 16.18 -4.48
N GLY A 173 -30.72 15.83 -5.14
CA GLY A 173 -30.44 16.21 -6.52
C GLY A 173 -29.21 15.49 -7.06
N THR A 174 -28.85 15.75 -8.32
CA THR A 174 -27.64 15.19 -8.92
C THR A 174 -26.89 16.21 -9.76
N VAL A 175 -25.57 16.06 -9.83
CA VAL A 175 -24.72 16.72 -10.84
C VAL A 175 -24.13 15.63 -11.74
N PRO A 176 -24.12 15.80 -13.08
CA PRO A 176 -23.45 14.86 -13.98
C PRO A 176 -21.98 14.70 -13.62
N GLY A 177 -21.45 13.49 -13.83
CA GLY A 177 -20.01 13.25 -13.76
C GLY A 177 -19.26 14.10 -14.79
N PHE A 178 -18.02 14.50 -14.48
CA PHE A 178 -17.23 15.38 -15.33
C PHE A 178 -15.72 15.14 -15.20
N PHE A 179 -14.99 15.56 -16.24
CA PHE A 179 -13.54 15.55 -16.24
C PHE A 179 -12.99 16.94 -15.90
N SER A 180 -12.00 16.98 -15.01
CA SER A 180 -11.27 18.19 -14.62
C SER A 180 -9.80 18.01 -14.96
N GLY A 181 -9.42 18.56 -16.12
CA GLY A 181 -8.04 18.59 -16.60
C GLY A 181 -7.13 19.47 -15.74
N ASN A 182 -5.86 19.53 -16.15
CA ASN A 182 -4.79 20.30 -15.53
C ASN A 182 -5.20 21.77 -15.35
N GLY A 183 -5.15 22.29 -14.12
CA GLY A 183 -5.52 23.68 -13.80
C GLY A 183 -6.99 24.06 -14.02
N ASN A 184 -7.88 23.11 -14.39
CA ASN A 184 -9.20 23.44 -14.93
C ASN A 184 -10.18 23.98 -13.87
N LYS A 185 -11.11 24.84 -14.32
CA LYS A 185 -12.20 25.42 -13.53
C LYS A 185 -13.55 25.13 -14.19
N THR A 186 -14.29 24.16 -13.65
CA THR A 186 -15.61 23.76 -14.13
C THR A 186 -16.70 24.46 -13.32
N SER A 187 -17.68 25.11 -13.97
CA SER A 187 -18.81 25.75 -13.28
C SER A 187 -20.16 25.19 -13.74
N PHE A 188 -20.87 24.53 -12.82
CA PHE A 188 -22.25 24.09 -13.01
C PHE A 188 -23.19 25.18 -12.52
N ARG A 189 -23.76 25.95 -13.46
CA ARG A 189 -24.80 26.93 -13.16
C ARG A 189 -26.15 26.21 -13.04
N SER A 190 -27.01 26.66 -12.13
CA SER A 190 -28.38 26.13 -11.99
C SER A 190 -28.42 24.61 -11.69
N VAL A 191 -27.57 24.13 -10.76
CA VAL A 191 -27.77 22.81 -10.14
C VAL A 191 -29.06 22.85 -9.35
N ILE A 192 -29.98 21.92 -9.61
CA ILE A 192 -31.28 21.82 -8.97
C ILE A 192 -31.23 20.71 -7.91
N ALA A 193 -31.78 21.00 -6.73
CA ALA A 193 -32.14 20.00 -5.74
C ALA A 193 -33.60 20.23 -5.29
N THR A 194 -34.36 19.15 -5.17
CA THR A 194 -35.79 19.15 -4.82
C THR A 194 -36.09 18.05 -3.81
N SER A 195 -37.18 18.14 -3.07
CA SER A 195 -37.82 16.93 -2.53
C SER A 195 -38.93 16.48 -3.47
N THR A 196 -38.97 15.19 -3.77
CA THR A 196 -40.13 14.56 -4.38
C THR A 196 -41.33 14.73 -3.44
N SER A 197 -42.49 15.14 -3.96
CA SER A 197 -43.71 15.34 -3.15
C SER A 197 -44.19 14.06 -2.45
N ALA A 198 -43.78 12.89 -2.94
CA ALA A 198 -44.03 11.59 -2.33
C ALA A 198 -42.99 11.17 -1.26
N ARG A 199 -42.04 12.05 -0.84
CA ARG A 199 -41.29 11.76 0.38
C ARG A 199 -42.19 12.04 1.59
N GLU A 200 -42.67 10.96 2.16
CA GLU A 200 -43.18 10.90 3.51
C GLU A 200 -42.03 11.13 4.50
N LEU A 201 -42.27 11.96 5.52
CA LEU A 201 -41.36 12.15 6.65
C LEU A 201 -41.90 11.37 7.84
N ASP A 202 -41.00 10.75 8.58
CA ASP A 202 -41.27 10.24 9.93
C ASP A 202 -41.83 11.37 10.82
N PRO A 203 -42.77 11.10 11.75
CA PRO A 203 -43.33 12.13 12.63
C PRO A 203 -42.28 12.97 13.39
N GLU A 204 -41.13 12.41 13.77
CA GLU A 204 -40.06 13.17 14.44
C GLU A 204 -39.21 13.99 13.45
N GLU A 205 -38.90 13.46 12.26
CA GLU A 205 -38.33 14.28 11.17
C GLU A 205 -39.24 15.48 10.88
N ALA A 206 -40.54 15.24 10.73
CA ALA A 206 -41.54 16.25 10.43
C ALA A 206 -41.67 17.30 11.54
N ARG A 207 -41.66 16.88 12.82
CA ARG A 207 -41.68 17.79 13.99
C ARG A 207 -40.47 18.72 14.01
N ARG A 208 -39.26 18.17 13.84
CA ARG A 208 -38.00 18.93 13.78
C ARG A 208 -37.97 19.89 12.60
N LEU A 209 -38.41 19.44 11.43
CA LEU A 209 -38.41 20.26 10.24
C LEU A 209 -39.46 21.37 10.32
N LYS A 210 -40.59 21.13 11.00
CA LYS A 210 -41.62 22.14 11.27
C LYS A 210 -41.14 23.25 12.20
N SER A 211 -40.34 22.94 13.22
CA SER A 211 -39.73 23.96 14.09
C SER A 211 -38.61 24.73 13.37
N ASP A 212 -37.79 24.07 12.55
CA ASP A 212 -36.76 24.71 11.74
C ASP A 212 -37.31 25.66 10.67
N LEU A 213 -38.32 25.23 9.93
CA LEU A 213 -38.96 25.97 8.85
C LEU A 213 -40.03 26.98 9.32
N THR A 214 -40.02 27.35 10.60
CA THR A 214 -40.97 28.31 11.20
C THR A 214 -41.10 29.58 10.36
N ARG A 215 -42.34 29.99 10.06
CA ARG A 215 -42.69 30.90 8.96
C ARG A 215 -42.10 32.32 9.09
N GLY A 216 -40.90 32.52 8.56
CA GLY A 216 -40.15 33.79 8.59
C GLY A 216 -38.85 33.73 9.40
N ALA A 217 -38.54 32.61 10.04
CA ALA A 217 -37.23 32.35 10.61
C ALA A 217 -36.15 32.31 9.52
N ARG A 218 -34.90 32.59 9.91
CA ARG A 218 -33.73 32.26 9.10
C ARG A 218 -33.40 30.78 9.29
N VAL A 219 -33.38 30.05 8.19
CA VAL A 219 -33.01 28.63 8.15
C VAL A 219 -31.53 28.55 7.76
N GLY A 220 -30.73 27.85 8.58
CA GLY A 220 -29.36 27.50 8.24
C GLY A 220 -29.36 26.28 7.31
N LEU A 221 -28.65 26.37 6.19
CA LEU A 221 -28.60 25.33 5.15
C LEU A 221 -27.17 24.82 4.95
N GLU A 222 -27.03 23.50 4.82
CA GLU A 222 -25.81 22.81 4.40
C GLU A 222 -26.09 22.03 3.11
N ILE A 223 -25.11 22.00 2.20
CA ILE A 223 -25.14 21.17 1.00
C ILE A 223 -24.07 20.08 1.15
N GLU A 224 -24.50 18.83 1.29
CA GLU A 224 -23.65 17.64 1.26
C GLU A 224 -23.68 17.06 -0.16
N MET A 225 -22.51 16.78 -0.74
CA MET A 225 -22.36 16.16 -2.05
C MET A 225 -21.41 14.97 -1.96
N ARG A 226 -21.77 13.82 -2.55
CA ARG A 226 -20.92 12.62 -2.60
C ARG A 226 -20.68 12.19 -4.04
N THR A 227 -19.45 11.84 -4.36
CA THR A 227 -19.06 11.28 -5.68
C THR A 227 -17.86 10.34 -5.53
N LYS A 228 -17.61 9.52 -6.55
CA LYS A 228 -16.37 8.74 -6.71
C LYS A 228 -15.42 9.48 -7.66
N VAL A 229 -14.23 9.83 -7.19
CA VAL A 229 -13.19 10.53 -7.96
C VAL A 229 -12.05 9.59 -8.32
N LYS A 230 -11.66 9.57 -9.60
CA LYS A 230 -10.50 8.82 -10.14
C LYS A 230 -9.42 9.84 -10.51
N MET A 231 -8.23 9.69 -9.94
CA MET A 231 -7.08 10.53 -10.25
C MET A 231 -6.32 9.94 -11.44
N GLN A 232 -5.86 10.76 -12.39
CA GLN A 232 -5.07 10.30 -13.53
C GLN A 232 -3.81 11.16 -13.69
N MET A 233 -2.67 10.47 -13.75
CA MET A 233 -1.32 11.00 -13.85
C MET A 233 -0.72 10.57 -15.19
N GLY A 234 -0.96 11.36 -16.24
CA GLY A 234 -0.62 10.99 -17.61
C GLY A 234 -1.33 9.70 -18.03
N LYS A 235 -0.56 8.61 -18.18
CA LYS A 235 -1.09 7.27 -18.53
C LYS A 235 -1.55 6.45 -17.32
N LEU A 236 -1.09 6.77 -16.11
CA LEU A 236 -1.45 6.05 -14.89
C LEU A 236 -2.81 6.54 -14.37
N LYS A 237 -3.69 5.61 -13.97
CA LYS A 237 -5.01 5.91 -13.41
C LYS A 237 -5.14 5.24 -12.04
N SER A 238 -5.60 5.98 -11.04
CA SER A 238 -5.91 5.42 -9.73
C SER A 238 -7.22 4.62 -9.77
N GLU A 239 -7.44 3.77 -8.77
CA GLU A 239 -8.80 3.39 -8.41
C GLU A 239 -9.60 4.64 -8.00
N GLY A 240 -10.92 4.61 -8.18
CA GLY A 240 -11.79 5.70 -7.74
C GLY A 240 -12.03 5.67 -6.23
N VAL A 241 -11.81 6.79 -5.54
CA VAL A 241 -12.07 6.96 -4.10
C VAL A 241 -13.36 7.75 -3.91
N GLU A 242 -14.16 7.44 -2.90
CA GLU A 242 -15.34 8.24 -2.56
C GLU A 242 -14.93 9.51 -1.80
N ILE A 243 -15.47 10.67 -2.20
CA ILE A 243 -15.29 11.95 -1.51
C ILE A 243 -16.66 12.50 -1.06
N LYS A 244 -16.67 13.09 0.13
CA LYS A 244 -17.77 13.91 0.64
C LYS A 244 -17.36 15.38 0.59
N VAL A 245 -18.15 16.22 -0.06
CA VAL A 245 -17.96 17.66 -0.10
C VAL A 245 -19.12 18.31 0.67
N THR A 246 -18.81 19.01 1.75
CA THR A 246 -19.78 19.75 2.59
C THR A 246 -19.60 21.25 2.37
N CYS A 247 -20.66 21.94 1.96
CA CYS A 247 -20.73 23.40 1.85
C CYS A 247 -21.73 23.93 2.89
N GLY A 248 -21.24 24.42 4.02
CA GLY A 248 -22.05 24.98 5.11
C GLY A 248 -22.12 26.51 5.09
N GLY A 249 -22.77 27.10 6.09
CA GLY A 249 -22.74 28.55 6.32
C GLY A 249 -23.67 29.39 5.43
N PHE A 250 -24.70 28.78 4.83
CA PHE A 250 -25.78 29.48 4.15
C PHE A 250 -26.94 29.76 5.13
N GLU A 251 -27.47 30.97 5.12
CA GLU A 251 -28.65 31.38 5.91
C GLU A 251 -29.65 32.07 5.00
N GLY A 252 -30.91 31.60 4.99
CA GLY A 252 -31.96 32.21 4.17
C GLY A 252 -33.34 32.12 4.82
N THR A 253 -34.22 33.05 4.47
CA THR A 253 -35.63 33.01 4.88
C THR A 253 -36.45 32.20 3.88
N VAL A 254 -37.36 31.35 4.38
CA VAL A 254 -38.27 30.57 3.53
C VAL A 254 -39.18 31.55 2.75
N PRO A 255 -39.24 31.49 1.40
CA PRO A 255 -40.00 32.43 0.60
C PRO A 255 -41.51 32.32 0.87
N LYS A 256 -42.16 33.46 1.13
CA LYS A 256 -43.62 33.56 1.31
C LYS A 256 -44.34 33.73 -0.04
N GLY A 257 -44.10 32.84 -1.02
CA GLY A 257 -44.77 32.88 -2.31
C GLY A 257 -43.95 32.27 -3.46
N LYS A 258 -44.23 32.72 -4.69
CA LYS A 258 -43.56 32.25 -5.93
C LYS A 258 -42.17 32.88 -6.18
N VAL A 259 -41.77 33.88 -5.40
CA VAL A 259 -40.50 34.61 -5.57
C VAL A 259 -39.38 33.90 -4.79
N PRO A 260 -38.27 33.49 -5.43
CA PRO A 260 -37.18 32.78 -4.76
C PRO A 260 -36.33 33.71 -3.87
N THR A 261 -36.01 33.26 -2.66
CA THR A 261 -35.06 33.95 -1.76
C THR A 261 -33.62 33.58 -2.14
N VAL A 262 -32.69 34.54 -2.17
CA VAL A 262 -31.25 34.24 -2.18
C VAL A 262 -30.76 34.04 -0.74
N ALA A 263 -30.10 32.92 -0.45
CA ALA A 263 -29.50 32.69 0.86
C ALA A 263 -28.17 33.45 0.98
N THR A 264 -27.98 34.15 2.10
CA THR A 264 -26.72 34.80 2.46
C THR A 264 -25.69 33.73 2.81
N SER A 265 -24.47 33.84 2.29
CA SER A 265 -23.37 32.92 2.60
C SER A 265 -22.34 33.61 3.48
N LYS A 266 -21.97 32.99 4.60
CA LYS A 266 -20.80 33.38 5.42
C LYS A 266 -19.49 32.82 4.85
N GLN A 267 -19.55 31.68 4.16
CA GLN A 267 -18.40 31.04 3.51
C GLN A 267 -18.85 30.33 2.23
N THR A 268 -18.24 30.67 1.09
CA THR A 268 -18.55 30.06 -0.21
C THR A 268 -17.68 28.85 -0.54
N LYS A 269 -16.58 28.63 0.20
CA LYS A 269 -15.69 27.46 0.06
C LYS A 269 -16.29 26.25 0.75
N CYS A 270 -16.18 25.08 0.13
CA CYS A 270 -16.64 23.82 0.70
C CYS A 270 -15.46 23.01 1.28
N LYS A 271 -15.72 22.24 2.34
CA LYS A 271 -14.77 21.26 2.90
C LYS A 271 -14.90 19.95 2.12
N SER A 272 -13.78 19.37 1.68
CA SER A 272 -13.73 18.08 0.98
C SER A 272 -13.05 17.04 1.87
N ASP A 273 -13.81 16.07 2.34
CA ASP A 273 -13.33 14.94 3.14
C ASP A 273 -13.23 13.68 2.27
N LEU A 274 -12.11 12.98 2.36
CA LEU A 274 -11.92 11.68 1.72
C LEU A 274 -12.65 10.61 2.54
N SER A 275 -13.65 9.96 1.92
CA SER A 275 -14.28 8.77 2.48
C SER A 275 -13.37 7.57 2.19
N VAL A 276 -12.24 7.51 2.91
CA VAL A 276 -11.35 6.35 2.89
C VAL A 276 -12.08 5.20 3.55
N LYS A 277 -12.74 4.39 2.72
CA LYS A 277 -13.35 3.13 3.13
C LYS A 277 -12.21 2.18 3.49
N VAL A 278 -11.74 2.26 4.74
CA VAL A 278 -10.63 1.47 5.27
C VAL A 278 -10.89 0.00 4.92
N TRP A 279 -9.96 -0.59 4.18
CA TRP A 279 -10.08 -1.98 3.76
C TRP A 279 -10.14 -2.84 5.02
N LYS A 280 -11.33 -3.41 5.29
CA LYS A 280 -11.48 -4.48 6.27
C LYS A 280 -10.82 -5.72 5.67
N TRP A 281 -9.52 -5.84 5.90
CA TRP A 281 -8.80 -7.10 5.73
C TRP A 281 -9.39 -8.10 6.71
N SER A 282 -10.33 -8.92 6.25
CA SER A 282 -10.67 -10.18 6.89
C SER A 282 -9.46 -11.09 6.77
N LEU A 283 -8.85 -11.39 7.91
CA LEU A 283 -7.80 -12.40 8.04
C LEU A 283 -8.42 -13.81 8.04
#